data_AF-A0A1G5TNV9-F1
#
_entry.id   AF-A0A1G5TNV9-F1
#
_cell.length_a   1.000
_cell.length_b   1.000
_cell.length_c   1.000
_cell.angle_alpha   90.00
_cell.angle_beta   90.00
_cell.angle_gamma   90.00
#
_symmetry.space_group_name_H-M   'P 1'
#
loop_
_entity.id
_entity.type
_entity.pdbx_description
1 polymer ?
#
loop_
_entity_poly.entity_id
_entity_poly.type
_entity_poly.pdbx_seq_one_letter_code
_entity_poly.pdbx_strand_id
1 'polypeptide(L)'
;MGVDVRTKRRSGSNVARALAASDVGTWTWHITDDVLRCDAVAATILGLPRTRNGSGTTFAAFLERIHPEDQRRIGSIIDDLRRQGGLYIAQYRTVPQPGEIRWVLARGRFIRNAQGIVGEAHGIVIDVSACSRDGFLDEAAFCATDVAAGGIDRIAEMALALYGAAEDGLPRPGFERLKPLLDLLLHEIGRQLAVAPAVPDLDRIH
;
A
#
# COMPACT_ATOMS: atom_id res chain seq x y z
N MET A 1 28.97 -7.23 51.25
CA MET A 1 27.54 -6.85 51.33
C MET A 1 27.17 -6.27 49.97
N GLY A 2 26.30 -6.96 49.25
CA GLY A 2 25.87 -6.57 47.92
C GLY A 2 24.70 -5.58 47.98
N VAL A 3 24.71 -4.63 47.05
CA VAL A 3 23.51 -3.92 46.60
C VAL A 3 23.57 -3.89 45.08
N ASP A 4 22.71 -4.70 44.48
CA ASP A 4 22.43 -4.80 43.06
C ASP A 4 21.31 -3.82 42.71
N VAL A 5 21.62 -2.75 41.96
CA VAL A 5 20.64 -1.90 41.25
C VAL A 5 21.35 -1.19 40.09
N ARG A 6 21.19 -1.66 38.84
CA ARG A 6 20.77 -0.81 37.70
C ARG A 6 20.64 -1.59 36.38
N THR A 7 19.40 -1.99 36.09
CA THR A 7 18.61 -1.50 34.95
C THR A 7 19.34 -1.21 33.63
N LYS A 8 19.14 -2.13 32.68
CA LYS A 8 18.73 -1.90 31.27
C LYS A 8 19.49 -0.81 30.49
N ARG A 9 20.48 -1.23 29.69
CA ARG A 9 20.88 -0.53 28.45
C ARG A 9 20.79 -1.47 27.25
N ARG A 10 19.54 -1.76 26.86
CA ARG A 10 19.21 -2.13 25.47
C ARG A 10 18.50 -0.93 24.88
N SER A 11 19.25 0.04 24.36
CA SER A 11 18.71 1.14 23.57
C SER A 11 19.80 1.66 22.65
N GLY A 12 19.66 1.34 21.36
CA GLY A 12 20.43 1.98 20.31
C GLY A 12 20.90 1.02 19.22
N SER A 13 19.99 0.49 18.38
CA SER A 13 20.33 0.20 16.97
C SER A 13 19.19 -0.23 16.04
N ASN A 14 17.91 -0.26 16.43
CA ASN A 14 16.84 -0.72 15.51
C ASN A 14 16.09 0.40 14.78
N VAL A 15 16.05 1.62 15.33
CA VAL A 15 15.33 2.74 14.69
C VAL A 15 16.15 3.35 13.56
N ALA A 16 17.49 3.36 13.68
CA ALA A 16 18.39 3.95 12.68
C ALA A 16 18.64 3.05 11.45
N ARG A 17 18.31 1.75 11.52
CA ARG A 17 18.45 0.80 10.40
C ARG A 17 17.16 0.61 9.59
N ALA A 18 16.04 1.09 10.10
CA ALA A 18 14.77 1.18 9.37
C ALA A 18 14.75 2.37 8.38
N LEU A 19 15.72 3.30 8.47
CA LEU A 19 15.88 4.45 7.58
C LEU A 19 16.24 4.12 6.13
N ALA A 20 16.43 2.83 5.79
CA ALA A 20 16.64 2.37 4.41
C ALA A 20 15.35 1.84 3.74
N ALA A 21 14.19 1.95 4.40
CA ALA A 21 12.89 1.56 3.84
C ALA A 21 12.19 2.78 3.23
N SER A 22 12.39 3.03 1.93
CA SER A 22 11.87 4.25 1.30
C SER A 22 11.49 4.10 -0.18
N ASP A 23 10.98 2.94 -0.61
CA ASP A 23 10.25 2.87 -1.88
C ASP A 23 8.76 2.67 -1.56
N VAL A 24 8.05 3.79 -1.44
CA VAL A 24 6.58 3.86 -1.37
C VAL A 24 6.12 4.31 -2.75
N GLY A 25 5.28 3.50 -3.39
CA GLY A 25 4.65 3.83 -4.65
C GLY A 25 3.14 3.92 -4.52
N THR A 26 2.51 4.65 -5.42
CA THR A 26 1.06 4.79 -5.53
C THR A 26 0.49 3.97 -6.67
N TRP A 27 -0.74 3.51 -6.49
CA TRP A 27 -1.50 2.86 -7.53
C TRP A 27 -2.95 3.34 -7.51
N THR A 28 -3.56 3.40 -8.69
CA THR A 28 -4.98 3.62 -8.89
C THR A 28 -5.50 2.59 -9.86
N TRP A 29 -6.76 2.20 -9.72
CA TRP A 29 -7.38 1.22 -10.58
C TRP A 29 -8.79 1.65 -10.92
N HIS A 30 -9.02 1.88 -12.21
CA HIS A 30 -10.37 2.02 -12.74
C HIS A 30 -10.88 0.62 -13.08
N ILE A 31 -11.75 0.08 -12.23
CA ILE A 31 -12.17 -1.33 -12.26
C ILE A 31 -13.02 -1.60 -13.49
N THR A 32 -13.89 -0.66 -13.86
CA THR A 32 -14.79 -0.77 -15.01
C THR A 32 -14.03 -0.92 -16.32
N ASP A 33 -12.95 -0.18 -16.50
CA ASP A 33 -12.14 -0.19 -17.72
C ASP A 33 -10.92 -1.14 -17.63
N ASP A 34 -10.75 -1.81 -16.48
CA ASP A 34 -9.58 -2.61 -16.10
C ASP A 34 -8.24 -1.91 -16.34
N VAL A 35 -8.14 -0.65 -15.91
CA VAL A 35 -6.93 0.18 -16.06
C VAL A 35 -6.28 0.41 -14.71
N LEU A 36 -5.29 -0.42 -14.37
CA LEU A 36 -4.41 -0.27 -13.21
C LEU A 36 -3.23 0.62 -13.56
N ARG A 37 -3.13 1.77 -12.89
CA ARG A 37 -2.03 2.73 -13.03
C ARG A 37 -1.14 2.65 -11.81
N CYS A 38 0.16 2.71 -12.04
CA CYS A 38 1.17 2.78 -11.01
C CYS A 38 2.08 3.95 -11.32
N ASP A 39 2.55 4.64 -10.27
CA ASP A 39 3.69 5.52 -10.44
C ASP A 39 4.97 4.73 -10.74
N ALA A 40 6.07 5.45 -10.94
CA ALA A 40 7.37 4.87 -11.23
C ALA A 40 7.86 3.90 -10.14
N VAL A 41 7.57 4.21 -8.87
CA VAL A 41 8.05 3.47 -7.71
C VAL A 41 7.22 2.19 -7.56
N ALA A 42 5.88 2.31 -7.59
CA ALA A 42 4.96 1.18 -7.56
C ALA A 42 5.18 0.22 -8.73
N ALA A 43 5.40 0.73 -9.94
CA ALA A 43 5.71 -0.12 -11.09
C ALA A 43 7.00 -0.94 -10.87
N THR A 44 8.02 -0.32 -10.27
CA THR A 44 9.28 -1.00 -9.92
C THR A 44 9.06 -2.06 -8.85
N ILE A 45 8.35 -1.72 -7.76
CA ILE A 45 8.02 -2.62 -6.64
C ILE A 45 7.22 -3.83 -7.13
N LEU A 46 6.17 -3.58 -7.91
CA LEU A 46 5.25 -4.60 -8.40
C LEU A 46 5.80 -5.38 -9.61
N GLY A 47 6.91 -4.94 -10.21
CA GLY A 47 7.44 -5.56 -11.41
C GLY A 47 6.60 -5.35 -12.66
N LEU A 48 5.86 -4.24 -12.70
CA LEU A 48 5.02 -3.85 -13.81
C LEU A 48 5.81 -2.99 -14.80
N PRO A 49 5.53 -3.10 -16.12
CA PRO A 49 6.16 -2.25 -17.11
C PRO A 49 5.82 -0.78 -16.84
N ARG A 50 6.84 0.09 -16.87
CA ARG A 50 6.64 1.54 -16.73
C ARG A 50 5.91 2.05 -17.97
N THR A 51 4.62 2.32 -17.84
CA THR A 51 3.82 2.80 -18.97
C THR A 51 4.17 4.26 -19.25
N ARG A 52 4.77 4.53 -20.41
CA ARG A 52 5.29 5.87 -20.76
C ARG A 52 4.21 6.95 -20.95
N ASN A 53 2.95 6.55 -21.10
CA ASN A 53 1.83 7.46 -21.40
C ASN A 53 0.65 7.30 -20.43
N GLY A 54 0.86 6.70 -19.26
CA GLY A 54 -0.25 6.43 -18.33
C GLY A 54 -1.28 5.44 -18.88
N SER A 55 -0.96 4.63 -19.88
CA SER A 55 -1.91 3.64 -20.43
C SER A 55 -2.33 2.57 -19.41
N GLY A 56 -1.67 2.52 -18.25
CA GLY A 56 -1.93 1.51 -17.22
C GLY A 56 -1.65 0.10 -17.71
N THR A 57 -1.96 -0.87 -16.86
CA THR A 57 -1.93 -2.30 -17.13
C THR A 57 -3.25 -2.92 -16.70
N THR A 58 -3.47 -4.19 -16.99
CA THR A 58 -4.68 -4.90 -16.57
C THR A 58 -4.47 -5.57 -15.22
N PHE A 59 -5.56 -5.88 -14.52
CA PHE A 59 -5.48 -6.66 -13.29
C PHE A 59 -4.89 -8.06 -13.52
N ALA A 60 -5.20 -8.69 -14.65
CA ALA A 60 -4.62 -9.98 -15.03
C ALA A 60 -3.09 -9.90 -15.13
N ALA A 61 -2.56 -8.87 -15.79
CA ALA A 61 -1.11 -8.66 -15.91
C ALA A 61 -0.45 -8.39 -14.55
N PHE A 62 -1.15 -7.75 -13.62
CA PHE A 62 -0.70 -7.62 -12.23
C PHE A 62 -0.67 -8.95 -11.47
N LEU A 63 -1.72 -9.77 -11.58
CA LEU A 63 -1.76 -11.09 -10.94
C LEU A 63 -0.62 -12.00 -11.40
N GLU A 64 -0.22 -11.92 -12.67
CA GLU A 64 0.94 -12.66 -13.21
C GLU A 64 2.26 -12.29 -12.54
N ARG A 65 2.36 -11.09 -11.95
CA ARG A 65 3.54 -10.64 -11.19
C ARG A 65 3.50 -11.04 -9.72
N ILE A 66 2.39 -11.57 -9.23
CA ILE A 66 2.32 -12.12 -7.88
C ILE A 66 2.93 -13.52 -7.88
N HIS A 67 3.66 -13.85 -6.80
CA HIS A 67 4.22 -15.18 -6.62
C HIS A 67 3.10 -16.26 -6.71
N PRO A 68 3.32 -17.40 -7.40
CA PRO A 68 2.25 -18.38 -7.67
C PRO A 68 1.49 -18.87 -6.43
N GLU A 69 2.18 -18.97 -5.29
CA GLU A 69 1.56 -19.35 -4.00
C GLU A 69 0.60 -18.29 -3.44
N ASP A 70 0.81 -17.02 -3.77
CA ASP A 70 -0.01 -15.91 -3.26
C ASP A 70 -1.15 -15.54 -4.23
N GLN A 71 -1.05 -15.91 -5.52
CA GLN A 71 -2.00 -15.51 -6.57
C GLN A 71 -3.46 -15.84 -6.24
N ARG A 72 -3.75 -17.08 -5.80
CA ARG A 72 -5.13 -17.49 -5.47
C ARG A 72 -5.69 -16.70 -4.30
N ARG A 73 -4.90 -16.52 -3.25
CA ARG A 73 -5.28 -15.79 -2.05
C ARG A 73 -5.60 -14.34 -2.42
N ILE A 74 -4.66 -13.65 -3.06
CA ILE A 74 -4.82 -12.24 -3.46
C ILE A 74 -5.96 -12.04 -4.45
N GLY A 75 -6.12 -12.94 -5.43
CA GLY A 75 -7.25 -12.92 -6.35
C GLY A 75 -8.60 -12.98 -5.62
N SER A 76 -8.76 -13.90 -4.67
CA SER A 76 -10.01 -14.02 -3.90
C SER A 76 -10.36 -12.76 -3.12
N ILE A 77 -9.37 -12.15 -2.45
CA ILE A 77 -9.55 -10.93 -1.66
C ILE A 77 -9.97 -9.77 -2.55
N ILE A 78 -9.32 -9.62 -3.70
CA ILE A 78 -9.63 -8.54 -4.64
C ILE A 78 -11.00 -8.76 -5.27
N ASP A 79 -11.41 -10.00 -5.53
CA ASP A 79 -12.76 -10.30 -6.00
C ASP A 79 -13.84 -10.00 -4.94
N ASP A 80 -13.55 -10.24 -3.66
CA ASP A 80 -14.43 -9.82 -2.56
C ASP A 80 -14.53 -8.29 -2.49
N LEU A 81 -13.40 -7.59 -2.58
CA LEU A 81 -13.32 -6.13 -2.59
C LEU A 81 -14.03 -5.50 -3.79
N ARG A 82 -13.99 -6.11 -4.97
CA ARG A 82 -14.76 -5.68 -6.14
C ARG A 82 -16.27 -5.78 -5.92
N ARG A 83 -16.72 -6.74 -5.13
CA ARG A 83 -18.15 -6.89 -4.78
C ARG A 83 -18.57 -5.97 -3.64
N GLN A 84 -17.71 -5.81 -2.64
CA GLN A 84 -18.08 -5.25 -1.35
C GLN A 84 -17.47 -3.89 -1.05
N GLY A 85 -16.49 -3.44 -1.81
CA GLY A 85 -15.70 -2.25 -1.48
C GLY A 85 -14.99 -2.39 -0.14
N GLY A 86 -14.34 -1.33 0.33
CA GLY A 86 -13.73 -1.28 1.66
C GLY A 86 -12.21 -1.27 1.64
N LEU A 87 -11.61 -1.51 2.80
CA LEU A 87 -10.18 -1.38 3.02
C LEU A 87 -9.46 -2.65 2.56
N TYR A 88 -8.45 -2.45 1.73
CA TYR A 88 -7.52 -3.47 1.26
C TYR A 88 -6.21 -3.33 2.02
N ILE A 89 -5.83 -4.36 2.79
CA ILE A 89 -4.49 -4.49 3.36
C ILE A 89 -4.01 -5.90 3.02
N ALA A 90 -2.90 -6.00 2.29
CA ALA A 90 -2.32 -7.29 1.98
C ALA A 90 -0.80 -7.24 1.94
N GLN A 91 -0.21 -8.27 2.52
CA GLN A 91 1.19 -8.60 2.34
C GLN A 91 1.31 -9.83 1.44
N TYR A 92 2.15 -9.73 0.41
CA TYR A 92 2.38 -10.82 -0.54
C TYR A 92 3.74 -10.66 -1.23
N ARG A 93 4.13 -11.68 -1.98
CA ARG A 93 5.35 -11.67 -2.79
C ARG A 93 5.03 -11.30 -4.23
N THR A 94 5.84 -10.41 -4.80
CA THR A 94 5.89 -10.20 -6.25
C THR A 94 7.14 -10.83 -6.84
N VAL A 95 7.08 -11.11 -8.14
CA VAL A 95 8.16 -11.66 -8.95
C VAL A 95 8.44 -10.69 -10.10
N PRO A 96 9.20 -9.60 -9.87
CA PRO A 96 9.45 -8.60 -10.89
C PRO A 96 10.20 -9.15 -12.11
N GLN A 97 11.13 -10.06 -11.84
CA GLN A 97 11.92 -10.80 -12.79
C GLN A 97 11.96 -12.27 -12.37
N PRO A 98 12.14 -13.22 -13.30
CA PRO A 98 12.28 -14.63 -12.95
C PRO A 98 13.35 -14.85 -11.87
N GLY A 99 12.95 -15.37 -10.71
CA GLY A 99 13.84 -15.65 -9.58
C GLY A 99 14.08 -14.47 -8.62
N GLU A 100 13.59 -13.27 -8.92
CA GLU A 100 13.59 -12.13 -7.99
C GLU A 100 12.30 -12.18 -7.16
N ILE A 101 12.40 -12.26 -5.83
CA ILE A 101 11.24 -12.19 -4.93
C ILE A 101 11.31 -10.89 -4.14
N ARG A 102 10.25 -10.09 -4.22
CA ARG A 102 10.07 -8.89 -3.40
C ARG A 102 8.86 -9.07 -2.49
N TRP A 103 9.02 -8.77 -1.20
CA TRP A 103 7.89 -8.69 -0.29
C TRP A 103 7.27 -7.30 -0.36
N VAL A 104 5.97 -7.26 -0.56
CA VAL A 104 5.22 -6.01 -0.70
C VAL A 104 4.12 -5.94 0.35
N LEU A 105 3.94 -4.75 0.92
CA LEU A 105 2.75 -4.38 1.68
C LEU A 105 1.92 -3.44 0.80
N ALA A 106 0.76 -3.90 0.36
CA ALA A 106 -0.23 -3.09 -0.33
C ALA A 106 -1.30 -2.63 0.66
N ARG A 107 -1.61 -1.33 0.62
CA ARG A 107 -2.74 -0.75 1.35
C ARG A 107 -3.54 0.13 0.41
N GLY A 108 -4.86 0.06 0.47
CA GLY A 108 -5.71 0.90 -0.37
C GLY A 108 -7.18 0.76 -0.05
N ARG A 109 -8.03 1.42 -0.82
CA ARG A 109 -9.48 1.37 -0.65
C ARG A 109 -10.16 1.10 -1.98
N PHE A 110 -11.20 0.29 -1.94
CA PHE A 110 -12.14 0.06 -3.02
C PHE A 110 -13.40 0.89 -2.77
N ILE A 111 -13.73 1.77 -3.70
CA ILE A 111 -14.71 2.85 -3.51
C ILE A 111 -16.00 2.50 -4.24
N ARG A 112 -17.11 2.54 -3.50
CA ARG A 112 -18.45 2.42 -4.06
C ARG A 112 -18.94 3.77 -4.59
N ASN A 113 -19.55 3.77 -5.76
CA ASN A 113 -20.29 4.90 -6.28
C ASN A 113 -21.66 5.05 -5.61
N ALA A 114 -22.43 6.06 -6.01
CA ALA A 114 -23.77 6.34 -5.47
C ALA A 114 -24.78 5.19 -5.66
N GLN A 115 -24.52 4.30 -6.63
CA GLN A 115 -25.32 3.11 -6.92
C GLN A 115 -24.85 1.87 -6.13
N GLY A 116 -23.84 2.02 -5.27
CA GLY A 116 -23.27 0.93 -4.46
C GLY A 116 -22.29 0.02 -5.21
N ILE A 117 -21.96 0.35 -6.47
CA ILE A 117 -21.05 -0.41 -7.34
C ILE A 117 -19.62 0.07 -7.11
N VAL A 118 -18.69 -0.86 -6.97
CA VAL A 118 -17.26 -0.55 -6.81
C VAL A 118 -16.64 -0.25 -8.18
N GLY A 119 -16.41 1.03 -8.47
CA GLY A 119 -15.89 1.48 -9.77
C GLY A 119 -14.39 1.78 -9.77
N GLU A 120 -13.85 2.12 -8.61
CA GLU A 120 -12.47 2.60 -8.48
C GLU A 120 -11.81 2.04 -7.23
N ALA A 121 -10.49 1.88 -7.30
CA ALA A 121 -9.65 1.60 -6.14
C ALA A 121 -8.36 2.40 -6.22
N HIS A 122 -7.79 2.76 -5.07
CA HIS A 122 -6.48 3.41 -5.03
C HIS A 122 -5.75 3.09 -3.73
N GLY A 123 -4.44 3.28 -3.73
CA GLY A 123 -3.64 2.98 -2.57
C GLY A 123 -2.16 3.21 -2.76
N ILE A 124 -1.41 2.67 -1.82
CA ILE A 124 0.04 2.63 -1.83
C ILE A 124 0.54 1.19 -1.81
N VAL A 125 1.78 1.02 -2.24
CA VAL A 125 2.55 -0.20 -2.10
C VAL A 125 3.92 0.14 -1.54
N ILE A 126 4.41 -0.71 -0.65
CA ILE A 126 5.66 -0.50 0.07
C ILE A 126 6.52 -1.75 -0.09
N ASP A 127 7.78 -1.58 -0.49
CA ASP A 127 8.77 -2.67 -0.43
C ASP A 127 9.14 -2.93 1.04
N VAL A 128 8.83 -4.13 1.52
CA VAL A 128 9.11 -4.58 2.90
C VAL A 128 10.10 -5.76 2.91
N SER A 129 10.81 -6.00 1.81
CA SER A 129 11.77 -7.10 1.67
C SER A 129 12.90 -7.03 2.70
N ALA A 130 13.33 -5.83 3.09
CA ALA A 130 14.35 -5.65 4.13
C ALA A 130 13.86 -6.06 5.54
N CYS A 131 12.55 -5.99 5.78
CA CYS A 131 11.92 -6.32 7.05
C CYS A 131 11.48 -7.80 7.14
N SER A 132 11.28 -8.47 6.00
CA SER A 132 10.74 -9.83 5.90
C SER A 132 11.76 -10.96 6.10
N ARG A 133 12.89 -10.71 6.78
CA ARG A 133 13.97 -11.72 6.92
C ARG A 133 13.66 -12.87 7.89
N ASP A 134 12.71 -12.68 8.80
CA ASP A 134 12.26 -13.70 9.76
C ASP A 134 10.73 -13.68 9.73
N GLY A 135 10.12 -14.66 9.04
CA GLY A 135 8.74 -14.59 8.56
C GLY A 135 7.69 -14.14 9.59
N PHE A 136 6.83 -13.20 9.17
CA PHE A 136 5.45 -12.86 9.60
C PHE A 136 5.07 -11.59 8.78
N LEU A 137 3.91 -11.41 8.16
CA LEU A 137 2.52 -11.76 8.51
C LEU A 137 1.76 -12.34 7.31
N ASP A 138 1.11 -13.48 7.49
CA ASP A 138 0.02 -13.94 6.62
C ASP A 138 -1.29 -13.29 7.07
N GLU A 139 -1.40 -11.97 6.87
CA GLU A 139 -2.65 -11.24 7.10
C GLU A 139 -2.92 -10.38 5.89
N ALA A 140 -3.48 -11.00 4.85
CA ALA A 140 -4.39 -10.25 4.03
C ALA A 140 -5.66 -10.00 4.84
N ALA A 141 -5.83 -8.76 5.29
CA ALA A 141 -7.02 -8.32 5.97
C ALA A 141 -7.89 -7.55 4.96
N PHE A 142 -9.05 -8.12 4.68
CA PHE A 142 -10.15 -7.37 4.10
C PHE A 142 -11.04 -6.85 5.22
N CYS A 143 -11.20 -5.54 5.33
CA CYS A 143 -12.16 -4.94 6.24
C CYS A 143 -13.31 -4.31 5.45
N ALA A 144 -14.46 -4.98 5.48
CA ALA A 144 -15.70 -4.55 4.82
C ALA A 144 -16.33 -3.31 5.48
N THR A 145 -15.93 -2.99 6.71
CA THR A 145 -16.55 -1.93 7.48
C THR A 145 -15.92 -0.58 7.20
N ASP A 146 -16.79 0.42 7.01
CA ASP A 146 -16.48 1.87 7.05
C ASP A 146 -16.03 2.34 8.45
N VAL A 147 -15.80 1.42 9.39
CA VAL A 147 -15.20 1.70 10.69
C VAL A 147 -13.89 2.41 10.40
N ALA A 148 -13.86 3.68 10.78
CA ALA A 148 -12.81 4.63 10.48
C ALA A 148 -11.47 3.92 10.42
N ALA A 149 -10.96 3.75 9.20
CA ALA A 149 -9.57 3.40 9.01
C ALA A 149 -8.79 4.36 9.95
N GLY A 150 -7.93 3.81 10.80
CA GLY A 150 -7.33 4.58 11.89
C GLY A 150 -6.69 5.87 11.37
N GLY A 151 -6.36 6.82 12.25
CA GLY A 151 -5.97 8.18 11.83
C GLY A 151 -4.99 8.24 10.64
N ILE A 152 -4.02 7.32 10.57
CA ILE A 152 -3.06 7.26 9.46
C ILE A 152 -3.64 6.77 8.12
N ASP A 153 -4.55 5.79 8.12
CA ASP A 153 -5.20 5.30 6.90
C ASP A 153 -6.15 6.38 6.34
N ARG A 154 -6.83 7.14 7.20
CA ARG A 154 -7.64 8.29 6.77
C ARG A 154 -6.79 9.40 6.18
N ILE A 155 -5.62 9.66 6.75
CA ILE A 155 -4.65 10.61 6.19
C ILE A 155 -4.15 10.14 4.82
N ALA A 156 -3.90 8.83 4.64
CA ALA A 156 -3.51 8.25 3.36
C ALA A 156 -4.60 8.43 2.30
N GLU A 157 -5.86 8.14 2.64
CA GLU A 157 -7.01 8.37 1.75
C GLU A 157 -7.10 9.83 1.31
N MET A 158 -7.00 10.78 2.26
CA MET A 158 -7.07 12.20 1.94
C MET A 158 -5.90 12.65 1.07
N ALA A 159 -4.70 12.13 1.31
CA ALA A 159 -3.52 12.45 0.51
C ALA A 159 -3.64 11.91 -0.92
N LEU A 160 -4.17 10.70 -1.10
CA LEU A 160 -4.44 10.11 -2.42
C LEU A 160 -5.56 10.85 -3.17
N ALA A 161 -6.64 11.23 -2.48
CA ALA A 161 -7.71 12.03 -3.05
C ALA A 161 -7.21 13.42 -3.48
N LEU A 162 -6.37 14.06 -2.65
CA LEU A 162 -5.71 15.32 -2.99
C LEU A 162 -4.79 15.17 -4.20
N TYR A 163 -4.06 14.06 -4.30
CA TYR A 163 -3.21 13.76 -5.44
C TYR A 163 -4.03 13.67 -6.74
N GLY A 164 -5.09 12.86 -6.75
CA GLY A 164 -5.97 12.70 -7.92
C GLY A 164 -6.63 14.03 -8.31
N ALA A 165 -7.19 14.77 -7.35
CA ALA A 165 -7.79 16.07 -7.61
C ALA A 165 -6.78 17.09 -8.16
N ALA A 166 -5.52 17.04 -7.73
CA ALA A 166 -4.46 17.88 -8.26
C ALA A 166 -4.06 17.48 -9.70
N GLU A 167 -4.01 16.18 -10.00
CA GLU A 167 -3.70 15.65 -11.33
C GLU A 167 -4.78 16.04 -12.35
N ASP A 168 -6.05 15.90 -11.99
CA ASP A 168 -7.20 16.18 -12.86
C ASP A 168 -7.52 17.68 -12.96
N GLY A 169 -7.34 18.42 -11.86
CA GLY A 169 -7.83 19.79 -11.72
C GLY A 169 -6.81 20.89 -12.04
N LEU A 170 -5.50 20.62 -11.97
CA LEU A 170 -4.47 21.65 -12.19
C LEU A 170 -3.95 21.65 -13.62
N PRO A 171 -3.66 22.83 -14.20
CA PRO A 171 -2.84 22.92 -15.40
C PRO A 171 -1.49 22.23 -15.17
N ARG A 172 -0.97 21.54 -16.19
CA ARG A 172 0.26 20.73 -16.09
C ARG A 172 1.43 21.42 -15.37
N PRO A 173 1.78 22.70 -15.62
CA PRO A 173 2.85 23.37 -14.89
C PRO A 173 2.58 23.55 -13.38
N GLY A 174 1.30 23.67 -13.00
CA GLY A 174 0.87 23.75 -11.60
C GLY A 174 0.99 22.40 -10.91
N PHE A 175 0.53 21.33 -11.57
CA PHE A 175 0.68 19.96 -11.06
C PHE A 175 2.16 19.58 -10.88
N GLU A 176 3.02 19.84 -11.87
CA GLU A 176 4.45 19.52 -11.79
C GLU A 176 5.17 20.23 -10.62
N ARG A 177 4.69 21.40 -10.18
CA ARG A 177 5.21 22.08 -8.98
C ARG A 177 4.72 21.47 -7.68
N LEU A 178 3.46 21.02 -7.64
CA LEU A 178 2.84 20.46 -6.44
C LEU A 178 3.22 19.00 -6.22
N LYS A 179 3.44 18.25 -7.31
CA LYS A 179 3.71 16.82 -7.32
C LYS A 179 4.83 16.41 -6.35
N PRO A 180 6.01 17.06 -6.29
CA PRO A 180 7.07 16.65 -5.36
C PRO A 180 6.67 16.73 -3.88
N LEU A 181 5.80 17.67 -3.51
CA LEU A 181 5.29 17.82 -2.14
C LEU A 181 4.29 16.72 -1.80
N LEU A 182 3.42 16.37 -2.76
CA LEU A 182 2.46 15.28 -2.61
C LEU A 182 3.19 13.94 -2.52
N ASP A 183 4.21 13.72 -3.36
CA ASP A 183 5.06 12.53 -3.32
C ASP A 183 5.73 12.39 -1.94
N LEU A 184 6.27 13.50 -1.39
CA LEU A 184 6.91 13.49 -0.07
C LEU A 184 5.92 13.25 1.09
N LEU A 185 4.71 13.80 0.99
CA LEU A 185 3.63 13.52 1.95
C LEU A 185 3.25 12.03 1.93
N LEU A 186 2.98 11.48 0.75
CA LEU A 186 2.62 10.07 0.56
C LEU A 186 3.73 9.14 1.01
N HIS A 187 4.98 9.53 0.77
CA HIS A 187 6.16 8.82 1.26
C HIS A 187 6.18 8.72 2.79
N GLU A 188 6.02 9.85 3.48
CA GLU A 188 6.01 9.88 4.94
C GLU A 188 4.81 9.11 5.52
N ILE A 189 3.63 9.21 4.90
CA ILE A 189 2.46 8.43 5.28
C ILE A 189 2.73 6.93 5.10
N GLY A 190 3.29 6.51 3.97
CA GLY A 190 3.66 5.11 3.71
C GLY A 190 4.64 4.58 4.75
N ARG A 191 5.65 5.38 5.14
CA ARG A 191 6.60 5.02 6.20
C ARG A 191 5.90 4.77 7.54
N GLN A 192 4.92 5.60 7.90
CA GLN A 192 4.14 5.44 9.14
C GLN A 192 3.23 4.20 9.07
N LEU A 193 2.62 3.95 7.90
CA LEU A 193 1.78 2.77 7.66
C LEU A 193 2.57 1.47 7.72
N ALA A 194 3.81 1.44 7.22
CA ALA A 194 4.68 0.25 7.29
C ALA A 194 5.00 -0.18 8.73
N VAL A 195 4.98 0.77 9.68
CA VAL A 195 5.25 0.52 11.11
C VAL A 195 3.94 0.32 11.90
N ALA A 196 2.79 0.73 11.35
CA ALA A 196 1.48 0.58 11.97
C ALA A 196 0.95 -0.86 11.86
N PRO A 197 0.41 -1.44 12.95
CA PRO A 197 -0.21 -2.77 12.90
C PRO A 197 -1.33 -2.81 11.85
N ALA A 198 -1.49 -3.97 11.19
CA ALA A 198 -2.39 -4.15 10.05
C ALA A 198 -3.88 -4.11 10.41
N VAL A 199 -4.21 -4.14 11.70
CA VAL A 199 -5.58 -4.23 12.21
C VAL A 199 -5.75 -3.23 13.37
N PRO A 200 -6.77 -2.36 13.37
CA PRO A 200 -7.17 -1.67 14.59
C PRO A 200 -7.61 -2.75 15.58
N ASP A 201 -6.99 -2.80 16.76
CA ASP A 201 -7.31 -3.67 17.89
C ASP A 201 -8.83 -3.67 18.15
N LEU A 202 -9.57 -4.60 17.52
CA LEU A 202 -11.03 -4.70 17.59
C LEU A 202 -11.49 -5.07 19.02
N ASP A 203 -10.56 -5.54 19.86
CA ASP A 203 -10.77 -5.85 21.27
C ASP A 203 -10.83 -4.60 22.18
N ARG A 204 -10.63 -3.38 21.65
CA ARG A 204 -10.75 -2.13 22.43
C ARG A 204 -12.11 -1.44 22.35
N ILE A 205 -13.10 -2.06 21.72
CA ILE A 205 -14.49 -1.56 21.69
C ILE A 205 -15.36 -2.44 22.59
N HIS A 206 -15.09 -2.43 23.89
CA HIS A 206 -16.02 -2.88 24.93
C HIS A 206 -15.97 -1.95 26.14
#